data_AF-C4XI01-F1
#
_entry.id   AF-C4XI01-F1
#
_cell.length_a   1.000
_cell.length_b   1.000
_cell.length_c   1.000
_cell.angle_alpha   90.00
_cell.angle_beta   90.00
_cell.angle_gamma   90.00
#
_symmetry.space_group_name_H-M   'P 1'
#
loop_
_entity.id
_entity.type
_entity.pdbx_description
1 polymer ?
#
loop_
_entity_poly.entity_id
_entity_poly.type
_entity_poly.pdbx_seq_one_letter_code
_entity_poly.pdbx_strand_id
1 'polypeptide(L)'
;MRPAHIVFWTLLTLGGVWLQNIVPGVDFLAPGLILAMQEEKWTVPVWLGGIWLFIQEGTGSMPFGAGILWYGALAGLYFFGHWLFEARNFLFMLILGACLGAMHFLFINVMALLQDWSIYMDRLGVEAVQQALIFPIEWGLLYLIHHHLPGDPHAA
;
A
#
# COMPACT_ATOMS: atom_id res chain seq x y z
N MET A 1 12.18 -12.23 -12.99
CA MET A 1 11.34 -11.12 -13.48
C MET A 1 11.93 -10.62 -14.78
N ARG A 2 11.09 -10.14 -15.71
CA ARG A 2 11.59 -9.46 -16.92
C ARG A 2 12.18 -8.09 -16.54
N PRO A 3 13.15 -7.55 -17.30
CA PRO A 3 13.82 -6.29 -16.97
C PRO A 3 12.83 -5.12 -16.86
N ALA A 4 11.78 -5.10 -17.69
CA ALA A 4 10.73 -4.08 -17.66
C ALA A 4 9.98 -4.04 -16.30
N HIS A 5 9.68 -5.20 -15.71
CA HIS A 5 9.03 -5.27 -14.39
C HIS A 5 9.98 -4.81 -13.28
N ILE A 6 11.26 -5.17 -13.36
CA ILE A 6 12.27 -4.72 -12.38
C ILE A 6 12.38 -3.19 -12.40
N VAL A 7 12.42 -2.59 -13.59
CA VAL A 7 12.43 -1.14 -13.75
C VAL A 7 11.16 -0.51 -13.19
N PHE A 8 9.98 -1.09 -13.48
CA PHE A 8 8.71 -0.62 -12.92
C PHE A 8 8.70 -0.63 -11.39
N TRP A 9 9.01 -1.75 -10.75
CA TRP A 9 9.00 -1.88 -9.29
C TRP A 9 10.05 -0.98 -8.61
N THR A 10 11.20 -0.77 -9.28
CA THR A 10 12.25 0.13 -8.80
C THR A 10 11.81 1.59 -8.88
N LEU A 11 11.24 2.01 -10.01
CA LEU A 11 10.70 3.37 -10.18
C LEU A 11 9.53 3.62 -9.22
N LEU A 12 8.66 2.63 -9.02
CA LEU A 12 7.58 2.71 -8.05
C LEU A 12 8.11 2.90 -6.63
N THR A 13 9.13 2.13 -6.23
CA THR A 13 9.73 2.26 -4.90
C THR A 13 10.33 3.64 -4.69
N LEU A 14 11.12 4.14 -5.65
CA LEU A 14 11.74 5.47 -5.57
C LEU A 14 10.69 6.59 -5.58
N GLY A 15 9.70 6.48 -6.46
CA GLY A 15 8.61 7.44 -6.58
C GLY A 15 7.72 7.49 -5.35
N GLY A 16 7.35 6.33 -4.80
CA GLY A 16 6.54 6.22 -3.58
C GLY A 16 7.24 6.82 -2.38
N VAL A 17 8.51 6.47 -2.15
CA VAL A 17 9.32 7.07 -1.06
C VAL A 17 9.44 8.59 -1.23
N TRP A 18 9.58 9.08 -2.45
CA TRP A 18 9.62 10.52 -2.70
C TRP A 18 8.27 11.20 -2.46
N LEU A 19 7.17 10.62 -2.93
CA LEU A 19 5.80 11.12 -2.73
C LEU A 19 5.39 11.17 -1.26
N GLN A 20 5.90 10.25 -0.44
CA GLN A 20 5.71 10.27 1.02
C GLN A 20 6.27 11.54 1.69
N ASN A 21 7.24 12.22 1.08
CA ASN A 21 7.72 13.52 1.58
C ASN A 21 6.76 14.66 1.25
N ILE A 22 5.91 14.50 0.24
CA ILE A 22 4.93 15.51 -0.19
C ILE A 22 3.62 15.35 0.58
N VAL A 23 3.16 14.11 0.76
CA VAL A 23 1.94 13.78 1.51
C VAL A 23 2.32 12.89 2.70
N PRO A 24 2.72 13.49 3.84
CA PRO A 24 3.12 12.72 5.01
C PRO A 24 1.92 11.93 5.56
N GLY A 25 2.19 10.73 6.09
CA GLY A 25 1.18 9.83 6.64
C GLY A 25 0.56 8.88 5.61
N VAL A 26 0.72 9.13 4.31
CA VAL A 26 0.18 8.26 3.26
C VAL A 26 1.23 7.25 2.80
N ASP A 27 0.90 5.97 2.80
CA ASP A 27 1.74 4.91 2.25
C ASP A 27 1.41 4.68 0.77
N PHE A 28 2.26 5.23 -0.11
CA PHE A 28 2.19 5.10 -1.57
C PHE A 28 2.71 3.73 -2.08
N LEU A 29 3.37 2.94 -1.23
CA LEU A 29 3.83 1.60 -1.60
C LEU A 29 2.73 0.55 -1.40
N ALA A 30 1.76 0.82 -0.52
CA ALA A 30 0.65 -0.10 -0.23
C ALA A 30 -0.18 -0.51 -1.47
N PRO A 31 -0.64 0.40 -2.35
CA PRO A 31 -1.33 0.02 -3.59
C PRO A 31 -0.47 -0.85 -4.52
N GLY A 32 0.84 -0.55 -4.58
CA GLY A 32 1.81 -1.35 -5.33
C GLY A 32 1.89 -2.78 -4.85
N LEU A 33 1.75 -3.00 -3.53
CA LEU A 33 1.83 -4.34 -2.95
C LEU A 33 0.61 -5.16 -3.35
N ILE A 34 -0.57 -4.55 -3.31
CA ILE A 34 -1.80 -5.18 -3.77
C ILE A 34 -1.70 -5.54 -5.25
N LEU A 35 -1.19 -4.63 -6.09
CA LEU A 35 -0.98 -4.92 -7.51
C LEU A 35 -0.02 -6.10 -7.71
N ALA A 36 1.08 -6.17 -6.94
CA ALA A 36 2.00 -7.30 -6.97
C ALA A 36 1.32 -8.61 -6.53
N MET A 37 0.42 -8.57 -5.54
CA MET A 37 -0.36 -9.73 -5.12
C MET A 37 -1.40 -10.17 -6.16
N GLN A 38 -1.83 -9.28 -7.06
CA GLN A 38 -2.82 -9.56 -8.10
C GLN A 38 -2.20 -10.11 -9.38
N GLU A 39 -1.10 -9.53 -9.85
CA GLU A 39 -0.57 -9.77 -11.21
C GLU A 39 0.74 -10.58 -11.20
N GLU A 40 1.47 -10.62 -10.09
CA GLU A 40 2.78 -11.27 -10.01
C GLU A 40 2.74 -12.61 -9.26
N LYS A 41 3.83 -13.38 -9.37
CA LYS A 41 4.02 -14.62 -8.61
C LYS A 41 4.14 -14.31 -7.12
N TRP A 42 3.63 -15.19 -6.25
CA TRP A 42 3.65 -15.03 -4.78
C TRP A 42 5.02 -14.65 -4.17
N THR A 43 6.14 -15.02 -4.78
CA THR A 43 7.47 -14.65 -4.30
C THR A 43 7.75 -13.14 -4.41
N VAL A 44 7.17 -12.47 -5.41
CA VAL A 44 7.36 -11.04 -5.68
C VAL A 44 6.79 -10.14 -4.57
N PRO A 45 5.48 -10.21 -4.22
CA PRO A 45 4.92 -9.37 -3.15
C PRO A 45 5.55 -9.69 -1.80
N VAL A 46 6.00 -10.92 -1.55
CA VAL A 46 6.72 -11.26 -0.30
C VAL A 46 8.05 -10.51 -0.20
N TRP A 47 8.85 -10.51 -1.28
CA TRP A 47 10.12 -9.77 -1.30
C TRP A 47 9.90 -8.26 -1.28
N LEU A 48 8.98 -7.74 -2.09
CA LEU A 48 8.65 -6.31 -2.11
C LEU A 48 8.09 -5.84 -0.77
N GLY A 49 7.13 -6.57 -0.21
CA GLY A 49 6.55 -6.27 1.10
C GLY A 49 7.60 -6.28 2.21
N GLY A 50 8.53 -7.25 2.19
CA GLY A 50 9.65 -7.27 3.14
C GLY A 50 10.57 -6.05 3.00
N ILE A 51 10.98 -5.71 1.77
CA ILE A 51 11.85 -4.55 1.51
C ILE A 51 11.14 -3.25 1.91
N TRP A 52 9.88 -3.08 1.51
CA TRP A 52 9.11 -1.87 1.80
C TRP A 52 8.80 -1.72 3.27
N LEU A 53 8.57 -2.81 4.01
CA LEU A 53 8.46 -2.78 5.46
C LEU A 53 9.73 -2.21 6.11
N PHE A 54 10.91 -2.67 5.70
CA PHE A 54 12.17 -2.10 6.19
C PHE A 54 12.34 -0.63 5.83
N ILE A 55 11.92 -0.22 4.63
CA ILE A 55 11.94 1.18 4.22
C ILE A 55 11.00 2.01 5.10
N GLN A 56 9.76 1.59 5.30
CA GLN A 56 8.80 2.35 6.09
C GLN A 56 9.25 2.48 7.55
N GLU A 57 9.67 1.39 8.18
CA GLU A 57 10.20 1.43 9.55
C GLU A 57 11.50 2.27 9.63
N GLY A 58 12.35 2.22 8.60
CA GLY A 58 13.61 2.98 8.54
C GLY A 58 13.44 4.48 8.26
N THR A 59 12.36 4.88 7.58
CA THR A 59 12.05 6.29 7.29
C THR A 59 11.49 7.04 8.51
N GLY A 60 11.06 6.32 9.55
CA GLY A 60 10.46 6.90 10.75
C GLY A 60 9.11 7.58 10.49
N SER A 61 8.42 7.20 9.41
CA SER A 61 7.14 7.78 9.01
C SER A 61 5.98 7.39 9.92
N MET A 62 6.11 6.30 10.68
CA MET A 62 5.09 5.76 11.60
C MET A 62 5.72 5.31 12.94
N PRO A 63 4.90 5.14 14.01
CA PRO A 63 5.36 4.51 15.25
C PRO A 63 5.95 3.11 14.99
N PHE A 64 7.06 2.77 15.66
CA PHE A 64 7.78 1.52 15.41
C PHE A 64 6.87 0.30 15.57
N GLY A 65 6.84 -0.59 14.58
CA GLY A 65 6.00 -1.79 14.56
C GLY A 65 4.60 -1.57 13.97
N ALA A 66 4.18 -0.32 13.72
CA ALA A 66 2.96 -0.04 12.97
C ALA A 66 3.06 -0.52 11.52
N GLY A 67 4.25 -0.52 10.91
CA GLY A 67 4.47 -1.00 9.55
C GLY A 67 4.17 -2.51 9.41
N ILE A 68 4.56 -3.32 10.40
CA ILE A 68 4.25 -4.76 10.40
C ILE A 68 2.73 -4.98 10.44
N LEU A 69 2.02 -4.28 11.33
CA LEU A 69 0.56 -4.37 11.43
C LEU A 69 -0.12 -3.88 10.15
N TRP A 70 0.39 -2.79 9.58
CA TRP A 70 -0.12 -2.18 8.35
C TRP A 70 -0.03 -3.12 7.15
N TYR A 71 1.17 -3.63 6.84
CA TYR A 71 1.39 -4.55 5.71
C TYR A 71 0.71 -5.90 5.94
N GLY A 72 0.69 -6.38 7.17
CA GLY A 72 -0.02 -7.61 7.55
C GLY A 72 -1.53 -7.48 7.36
N ALA A 73 -2.13 -6.37 7.79
CA ALA A 73 -3.55 -6.10 7.61
C ALA A 73 -3.92 -5.88 6.15
N LEU A 74 -3.07 -5.19 5.38
CA LEU A 74 -3.25 -5.00 3.94
C LEU A 74 -3.31 -6.36 3.21
N ALA A 75 -2.34 -7.23 3.47
CA ALA A 75 -2.33 -8.57 2.91
C ALA A 75 -3.54 -9.40 3.37
N GLY A 76 -3.87 -9.35 4.67
CA GLY A 76 -5.02 -10.05 5.25
C GLY A 76 -6.35 -9.61 4.62
N LEU A 77 -6.61 -8.31 4.57
CA LEU A 77 -7.80 -7.73 3.95
C LEU A 77 -7.91 -8.09 2.47
N TYR A 78 -6.79 -8.11 1.74
CA TYR A 78 -6.78 -8.55 0.37
C TYR A 78 -7.20 -10.01 0.23
N PHE A 79 -6.67 -10.92 1.06
CA PHE A 79 -7.06 -12.34 1.03
C PHE A 79 -8.53 -12.56 1.37
N PHE A 80 -9.03 -11.91 2.43
CA PHE A 80 -10.45 -11.99 2.80
C PHE A 80 -11.33 -11.37 1.71
N GLY A 81 -10.89 -10.26 1.13
CA GLY A 81 -11.61 -9.53 0.11
C GLY A 81 -11.67 -10.24 -1.24
N HIS A 82 -10.58 -10.88 -1.65
CA HIS A 82 -10.52 -11.71 -2.86
C HIS A 82 -11.50 -12.88 -2.83
N TRP A 83 -11.82 -13.39 -1.63
CA TRP A 83 -12.82 -14.44 -1.48
C TRP A 83 -14.26 -13.92 -1.65
N LEU A 84 -14.51 -12.64 -1.37
CA LEU A 84 -15.83 -12.03 -1.38
C LEU A 84 -16.14 -11.28 -2.69
N PHE A 85 -15.11 -10.77 -3.38
CA PHE A 85 -15.24 -9.95 -4.60
C PHE A 85 -14.20 -10.32 -5.65
N GLU A 86 -14.49 -10.04 -6.92
CA GLU A 86 -13.46 -10.01 -7.95
C GLU A 86 -12.40 -8.96 -7.59
N ALA A 87 -11.17 -9.42 -7.33
CA ALA A 87 -10.09 -8.56 -6.83
C ALA A 87 -9.75 -7.38 -7.77
N ARG A 88 -10.16 -7.43 -9.05
CA ARG A 88 -9.96 -6.36 -10.05
C ARG A 88 -11.08 -5.31 -10.06
N ASN A 89 -12.11 -5.43 -9.23
CA ASN A 89 -13.22 -4.48 -9.22
C ASN A 89 -12.84 -3.18 -8.49
N PHE A 90 -13.07 -2.03 -9.13
CA PHE A 90 -12.83 -0.72 -8.53
C PHE A 90 -13.64 -0.49 -7.24
N LEU A 91 -14.86 -1.04 -7.15
CA LEU A 91 -15.68 -0.97 -5.94
C LEU A 91 -14.98 -1.69 -4.76
N PHE A 92 -14.34 -2.83 -5.03
CA PHE A 92 -13.57 -3.55 -4.02
C PHE A 92 -12.41 -2.70 -3.50
N MET A 93 -11.72 -1.98 -4.39
CA MET A 93 -10.61 -1.08 -4.02
C MET A 93 -11.07 0.14 -3.22
N LEU A 94 -12.25 0.68 -3.49
CA LEU A 94 -12.84 1.73 -2.67
C LEU A 94 -13.15 1.25 -1.24
N ILE A 95 -13.74 0.07 -1.11
CA ILE A 95 -14.03 -0.54 0.20
C ILE A 95 -12.71 -0.84 0.93
N LEU A 96 -11.72 -1.39 0.22
CA LEU A 96 -10.40 -1.67 0.76
C LEU A 96 -9.71 -0.39 1.24
N GLY A 97 -9.76 0.68 0.45
CA GLY A 97 -9.24 2.01 0.82
C GLY A 97 -9.93 2.56 2.07
N ALA A 98 -11.26 2.50 2.15
CA ALA A 98 -12.01 2.92 3.33
C ALA A 98 -11.62 2.12 4.60
N CYS A 99 -11.51 0.79 4.48
CA CYS A 99 -11.04 -0.07 5.56
C CYS A 99 -9.60 0.27 5.97
N LEU A 100 -8.72 0.51 5.00
CA LEU A 100 -7.33 0.89 5.23
C LEU A 100 -7.21 2.24 5.94
N GLY A 101 -7.99 3.26 5.58
CA GLY A 101 -8.01 4.52 6.30
C GLY A 101 -8.44 4.36 7.76
N ALA A 102 -9.48 3.55 8.02
CA ALA A 102 -9.91 3.27 9.39
C ALA A 102 -8.84 2.49 10.18
N MET A 103 -8.19 1.51 9.55
CA MET A 103 -7.09 0.76 10.18
C MET A 103 -5.85 1.62 10.40
N HIS A 104 -5.56 2.57 9.50
CA HIS A 104 -4.45 3.50 9.64
C HIS A 104 -4.60 4.33 10.92
N PHE A 105 -5.79 4.91 11.10
CA PHE A 105 -6.14 5.62 12.33
C PHE A 105 -5.98 4.72 13.56
N LEU A 106 -6.53 3.50 13.53
CA LEU A 106 -6.49 2.57 14.66
C LEU A 106 -5.06 2.15 15.01
N PHE A 107 -4.27 1.69 14.05
CA PHE A 107 -2.95 1.14 14.30
C PHE A 107 -1.97 2.21 14.76
N ILE A 108 -1.97 3.39 14.15
CA ILE A 108 -1.10 4.47 14.58
C ILE A 108 -1.49 4.93 15.99
N ASN A 109 -2.79 5.07 16.27
CA ASN A 109 -3.26 5.45 17.61
C ASN A 109 -2.85 4.42 18.68
N VAL A 110 -3.12 3.14 18.44
CA VAL A 110 -2.77 2.06 19.38
C VAL A 110 -1.26 1.97 19.59
N MET A 111 -0.47 2.02 18.52
CA MET A 111 0.99 1.92 18.63
C MET A 111 1.60 3.13 19.33
N ALA A 112 1.08 4.33 19.08
CA ALA A 112 1.52 5.54 19.77
C ALA A 112 1.19 5.49 21.27
N LEU A 113 -0.01 5.02 21.64
CA LEU A 113 -0.39 4.83 23.04
C LEU A 113 0.51 3.81 23.75
N LEU A 114 0.85 2.69 23.09
CA LEU A 114 1.75 1.68 23.64
C LEU A 114 3.19 2.21 23.83
N GLN A 115 3.57 3.24 23.07
CA GLN A 115 4.89 3.88 23.13
C GLN A 115 4.89 5.15 23.98
N ASP A 116 3.78 5.48 24.63
CA ASP A 116 3.58 6.72 25.40
C ASP A 116 3.88 7.99 24.57
N TRP A 117 3.62 7.93 23.27
CA TRP A 117 3.84 9.03 22.32
C TRP A 117 2.56 9.82 22.12
N SER A 118 2.61 11.13 22.33
CA SER A 118 1.53 12.06 21.97
C SER A 118 1.48 12.33 20.46
N ILE A 119 0.35 11.96 19.84
CA ILE A 119 0.01 12.29 18.44
C ILE A 119 -1.15 13.29 18.43
N TYR A 120 -1.10 14.24 17.51
CA TYR A 120 -2.21 15.17 17.26
C TYR A 120 -3.32 14.45 16.50
N MET A 121 -4.48 14.26 17.16
CA MET A 121 -5.61 13.51 16.59
C MET A 121 -6.18 14.15 15.32
N ASP A 122 -6.17 15.48 15.21
CA ASP A 122 -6.63 16.20 14.01
C ASP A 122 -5.78 15.83 12.79
N ARG A 123 -4.45 15.74 12.98
CA ARG A 123 -3.52 15.35 11.92
C ARG A 123 -3.74 13.90 11.51
N LEU A 124 -3.86 13.00 12.48
CA LEU A 124 -4.08 11.58 12.23
C LEU A 124 -5.40 11.32 11.47
N GLY A 125 -6.46 12.07 11.79
CA GLY A 125 -7.74 11.99 11.08
C GLY A 125 -7.60 12.40 9.61
N VAL A 126 -6.84 13.46 9.32
CA VAL A 126 -6.57 13.89 7.94
C VAL A 126 -5.75 12.85 7.19
N GLU A 127 -4.69 12.30 7.80
CA GLU A 127 -3.84 11.26 7.20
C GLU A 127 -4.65 9.99 6.87
N ALA A 128 -5.56 9.57 7.77
CA ALA A 128 -6.45 8.44 7.54
C ALA A 128 -7.42 8.67 6.36
N VAL A 129 -8.01 9.87 6.25
CA VAL A 129 -8.89 10.23 5.13
C VAL A 129 -8.09 10.29 3.82
N GLN A 130 -6.90 10.87 3.84
CA GLN A 130 -6.02 10.92 2.68
C GLN A 130 -5.63 9.52 2.22
N GLN A 131 -5.24 8.64 3.14
CA GLN A 131 -4.94 7.24 2.85
C GLN A 131 -6.15 6.55 2.19
N ALA A 132 -7.36 6.74 2.73
CA ALA A 132 -8.57 6.12 2.18
C ALA A 132 -8.91 6.57 0.75
N LEU A 133 -8.67 7.85 0.44
CA LEU A 133 -9.01 8.44 -0.86
C LEU A 133 -7.92 8.25 -1.90
N ILE A 134 -6.65 8.38 -1.51
CA ILE A 134 -5.50 8.27 -2.43
C ILE A 134 -5.31 6.82 -2.85
N PHE A 135 -5.45 5.87 -1.93
CA PHE A 135 -5.25 4.45 -2.19
C PHE A 135 -5.97 3.89 -3.44
N PRO A 136 -7.30 4.06 -3.61
CA PRO A 136 -8.01 3.54 -4.79
C PRO A 136 -7.62 4.26 -6.09
N ILE A 137 -7.29 5.56 -6.02
CA ILE A 137 -6.86 6.35 -7.18
C ILE A 137 -5.48 5.89 -7.64
N GLU A 138 -4.55 5.77 -6.70
CA GLU A 138 -3.19 5.32 -6.94
C GLU A 138 -3.18 3.89 -7.50
N TRP A 139 -3.92 2.97 -6.89
CA TRP A 139 -4.05 1.61 -7.41
C TRP A 139 -4.54 1.62 -8.87
N GLY A 140 -5.56 2.42 -9.18
CA GLY A 140 -6.10 2.52 -10.54
C GLY A 140 -5.05 3.01 -11.56
N LEU A 141 -4.24 4.01 -11.18
CA LEU A 141 -3.14 4.51 -12.00
C LEU A 141 -2.05 3.44 -12.20
N LEU A 142 -1.63 2.77 -11.13
CA LEU A 142 -0.61 1.72 -11.20
C LEU A 142 -1.08 0.54 -12.04
N TYR A 143 -2.34 0.14 -11.90
CA TYR A 143 -2.95 -0.91 -12.71
C TYR A 143 -2.93 -0.56 -14.20
N LEU A 144 -3.29 0.67 -14.56
CA LEU A 144 -3.25 1.13 -15.95
C LEU A 144 -1.81 1.14 -16.51
N ILE A 145 -0.84 1.65 -15.74
CA ILE A 145 0.56 1.70 -16.17
C ILE A 145 1.12 0.28 -16.34
N HIS A 146 0.85 -0.61 -15.38
CA HIS A 146 1.29 -2.00 -15.42
C HIS A 146 0.69 -2.77 -16.58
N HIS A 147 -0.58 -2.50 -16.92
CA HIS A 147 -1.25 -3.14 -18.06
C HIS A 147 -0.68 -2.68 -19.41
N HIS A 148 -0.19 -1.43 -19.52
CA HIS A 148 0.41 -0.90 -20.75
C HIS A 148 1.91 -1.18 -20.88
N LEU A 149 2.54 -1.85 -19.91
CA LEU A 149 3.95 -2.20 -20.00
C LEU A 149 4.17 -3.21 -21.13
N PRO A 150 5.08 -2.94 -22.09
CA PRO A 150 5.30 -3.81 -23.24
C PRO A 150 5.84 -5.17 -22.78
N GLY A 151 4.96 -6.16 -22.79
CA GLY A 151 5.27 -7.51 -22.33
C GLY A 151 4.15 -8.54 -22.47
N ASP A 152 2.99 -8.21 -23.05
CA ASP A 152 1.87 -9.13 -23.12
C ASP A 152 1.70 -9.73 -24.53
N PRO A 153 2.29 -10.91 -24.83
CA PRO A 153 1.89 -11.70 -26.00
C PRO A 153 0.58 -12.48 -25.78
N HIS A 154 -0.14 -12.28 -24.66
CA HIS A 154 -1.42 -12.94 -24.38
C HIS A 154 -2.61 -11.98 -24.18
N ALA A 155 -2.45 -10.69 -24.51
CA ALA A 155 -3.57 -9.80 -24.76
C ALA A 155 -4.11 -9.99 -26.20
N ALA A 156 -4.66 -11.19 -26.47
CA ALA A 156 -5.50 -11.49 -27.62
C ALA A 156 -6.52 -12.58 -27.23
#